data_AF-W9H616-F1
#
_entry.id   AF-W9H616-F1
#
_cell.length_a   1.000
_cell.length_b   1.000
_cell.length_c   1.000
_cell.angle_alpha   90.00
_cell.angle_beta   90.00
_cell.angle_gamma   90.00
#
_symmetry.space_group_name_H-M   'P 1'
#
loop_
_entity.id
_entity.type
_entity.pdbx_description
1 polymer ?
#
loop_
_entity_poly.entity_id
_entity_poly.type
_entity_poly.pdbx_seq_one_letter_code
_entity_poly.pdbx_strand_id
1 'polypeptide(L)'
;MRLQILTLCAYVILATAPAAAQSVSPVPPEPSATELTMQGLTKLMLGLQRMVEELPRYGLPEITENGDIVIRRVDPKPVPDAPHTRPSSPGGVDL
;
A
#
# COMPACT_ATOMS: atom_id res chain seq x y z
N MET A 1 26.99 45.28 -42.51
CA MET A 1 26.29 44.55 -41.42
C MET A 1 24.77 44.42 -41.59
N ARG A 2 24.13 44.85 -42.69
CA ARG A 2 22.68 44.66 -42.90
C ARG A 2 22.30 43.41 -43.72
N LEU A 3 23.26 42.82 -44.44
CA LEU A 3 23.03 41.64 -45.29
C LEU A 3 23.13 40.29 -44.54
N GLN A 4 23.73 40.28 -43.35
CA GLN A 4 23.88 39.07 -42.51
C GLN A 4 22.64 38.80 -41.62
N ILE A 5 21.77 39.80 -41.43
CA ILE A 5 20.54 39.66 -40.64
C ILE A 5 19.45 38.99 -41.48
N LEU A 6 19.45 39.22 -42.81
CA LEU A 6 18.51 38.60 -43.75
C LEU A 6 18.76 37.09 -43.94
N THR A 7 20.02 36.66 -43.89
CA THR A 7 20.41 35.25 -44.04
C THR A 7 20.08 34.41 -42.81
N LEU A 8 20.03 35.01 -41.61
CA LEU A 8 19.61 34.32 -40.39
C LEU A 8 18.08 34.05 -40.38
N CYS A 9 17.27 34.97 -40.89
CA CYS A 9 15.81 34.79 -40.98
C CYS A 9 15.40 33.70 -41.99
N ALA A 10 16.17 33.50 -43.06
CA ALA A 10 15.87 32.48 -44.07
C ALA A 10 16.04 31.04 -43.53
N TYR A 11 16.88 30.82 -42.52
CA TYR A 11 17.11 29.49 -41.95
C TYR A 11 16.04 29.08 -40.93
N VAL A 12 15.35 30.06 -40.32
CA VAL A 12 14.27 29.80 -39.35
C VAL A 12 12.98 29.33 -40.04
N ILE A 13 12.76 29.71 -41.30
CA ILE A 13 11.52 29.38 -42.03
C ILE A 13 11.53 27.92 -42.55
N LEU A 14 12.69 27.28 -42.67
CA LEU A 14 12.76 25.90 -43.16
C LEU A 14 12.49 24.83 -42.08
N ALA A 15 12.36 25.23 -40.80
CA ALA A 15 12.01 24.33 -39.70
C ALA A 15 10.49 24.24 -39.45
N THR A 16 9.67 25.04 -40.13
CA THR A 16 8.20 24.95 -40.08
C THR A 16 7.68 24.05 -41.19
N ALA A 17 8.08 22.78 -41.20
CA ALA A 17 7.30 21.76 -41.85
C ALA A 17 6.02 21.56 -41.01
N PRO A 18 4.80 21.61 -41.60
CA PRO A 18 3.61 21.20 -40.87
C PRO A 18 3.74 19.70 -40.64
N ALA A 19 4.09 19.32 -39.41
CA ALA A 19 3.95 17.96 -38.92
C ALA A 19 2.44 17.64 -38.81
N ALA A 20 1.80 17.43 -39.97
CA ALA A 20 0.45 16.88 -40.09
C ALA A 20 0.51 15.37 -39.80
N ALA A 21 0.81 15.03 -38.55
CA ALA A 21 0.78 13.67 -38.03
C ALA A 21 0.59 13.69 -36.51
N GLN A 22 -0.37 14.48 -36.01
CA GLN A 22 -0.98 14.16 -34.73
C GLN A 22 -2.02 13.08 -35.01
N SER A 23 -1.57 11.83 -35.01
CA SER A 23 -2.45 10.70 -34.73
C SER A 23 -3.20 11.06 -33.45
N VAL A 24 -4.49 11.34 -33.59
CA VAL A 24 -5.41 11.43 -32.47
C VAL A 24 -5.29 10.09 -31.74
N SER A 25 -4.45 10.05 -30.70
CA SER A 25 -4.49 8.97 -29.74
C SER A 25 -5.93 8.95 -29.23
N PRO A 26 -6.65 7.82 -29.35
CA PRO A 26 -7.98 7.73 -28.79
C PRO A 26 -7.84 7.97 -27.29
N VAL A 27 -8.34 9.12 -26.82
CA VAL A 27 -8.47 9.40 -25.39
C VAL A 27 -9.34 8.27 -24.84
N PRO A 28 -8.82 7.45 -23.89
CA PRO A 28 -9.62 6.40 -23.29
C PRO A 28 -10.89 7.02 -22.72
N PRO A 29 -12.05 6.37 -22.85
CA PRO A 29 -13.27 6.85 -22.21
C PRO A 29 -13.01 6.98 -20.71
N GLU A 30 -13.23 8.19 -20.18
CA GLU A 30 -13.15 8.45 -18.75
C GLU A 30 -14.15 7.54 -18.01
N PRO A 31 -13.74 6.90 -16.90
CA PRO A 31 -14.61 6.00 -16.18
C PRO A 31 -15.83 6.77 -15.64
N SER A 32 -16.99 6.16 -15.76
CA SER A 32 -18.22 6.70 -15.19
C SER A 32 -18.13 6.81 -13.67
N ALA A 33 -18.90 7.73 -13.08
CA ALA A 33 -18.97 7.89 -11.62
C ALA A 33 -19.33 6.57 -10.89
N THR A 34 -20.18 5.74 -11.52
CA THR A 34 -20.55 4.42 -11.01
C THR A 34 -19.36 3.46 -11.00
N GLU A 35 -18.55 3.43 -12.07
CA GLU A 35 -17.36 2.57 -12.14
C GLU A 35 -16.31 2.97 -11.10
N LEU A 36 -16.07 4.27 -10.92
CA LEU A 36 -15.17 4.78 -9.88
C LEU A 36 -15.65 4.37 -8.48
N THR A 37 -16.95 4.47 -8.21
CA THR A 37 -17.55 4.05 -6.93
C THR A 37 -17.36 2.56 -6.69
N MET A 38 -17.61 1.73 -7.71
CA MET A 38 -17.42 0.27 -7.62
C MET A 38 -15.96 -0.09 -7.38
N GLN A 39 -15.01 0.54 -8.08
CA GLN A 39 -13.58 0.34 -7.85
C GLN A 39 -13.18 0.71 -6.42
N GLY A 40 -13.68 1.84 -5.91
CA GLY A 40 -13.44 2.26 -4.52
C GLY A 40 -13.93 1.23 -3.51
N LEU A 41 -15.16 0.74 -3.68
CA LEU A 41 -15.73 -0.29 -2.81
C LEU A 41 -14.92 -1.59 -2.86
N THR A 42 -14.49 -2.04 -4.04
CA THR A 42 -13.65 -3.23 -4.18
C THR A 42 -12.32 -3.09 -3.43
N LYS A 43 -11.67 -1.92 -3.51
CA LYS A 43 -10.42 -1.66 -2.80
C LYS A 43 -10.63 -1.67 -1.28
N LEU A 44 -11.74 -1.10 -0.81
CA LEU A 44 -12.08 -1.08 0.60
C LEU A 44 -12.35 -2.49 1.15
N MET A 45 -13.10 -3.32 0.42
CA MET A 45 -13.33 -4.72 0.78
C MET A 45 -12.03 -5.54 0.83
N LEU A 46 -11.12 -5.33 -0.14
CA LEU A 46 -9.81 -5.97 -0.13
C LEU A 46 -8.97 -5.55 1.08
N GLY A 47 -9.02 -4.27 1.46
CA GLY A 47 -8.35 -3.76 2.65
C GLY A 47 -8.89 -4.40 3.94
N LEU A 48 -10.21 -4.51 4.06
CA LEU A 48 -10.86 -5.16 5.19
C LEU A 48 -10.47 -6.64 5.29
N GLN A 49 -10.44 -7.36 4.17
CA GLN A 49 -10.01 -8.76 4.13
C GLN A 49 -8.58 -8.92 4.66
N ARG A 50 -7.64 -8.08 4.18
CA ARG A 50 -6.24 -8.09 4.62
C ARG A 50 -6.11 -7.85 6.12
N MET A 51 -6.87 -6.89 6.66
CA MET A 51 -6.85 -6.59 8.09
C MET A 51 -7.33 -7.77 8.93
N VAL A 52 -8.38 -8.48 8.49
CA VAL A 52 -8.89 -9.67 9.18
C VAL A 52 -7.86 -10.81 9.13
N GLU A 53 -7.18 -11.00 8.00
CA GLU A 53 -6.12 -12.01 7.84
C GLU A 53 -4.90 -11.76 8.75
N GLU A 54 -4.67 -10.51 9.17
CA GLU A 54 -3.57 -10.17 10.08
C GLU A 54 -3.86 -10.49 11.55
N LEU A 55 -5.12 -10.73 11.91
CA LEU A 55 -5.49 -11.03 13.29
C LEU A 55 -4.90 -12.37 13.75
N PRO A 56 -4.32 -12.44 14.96
CA PRO A 56 -3.78 -13.69 15.48
C PRO A 56 -4.89 -14.69 15.76
N ARG A 57 -4.68 -15.93 15.32
CA ARG A 57 -5.57 -17.06 15.64
C ARG A 57 -5.06 -17.79 16.87
N TYR A 58 -5.92 -17.99 17.86
CA TYR A 58 -5.61 -18.69 19.10
C TYR A 58 -6.30 -20.06 19.13
N GLY A 59 -5.61 -21.04 19.71
CA GLY A 59 -6.14 -22.38 19.94
C GLY A 59 -7.00 -22.47 21.20
N LEU A 60 -7.40 -23.70 21.53
CA LEU A 60 -8.12 -23.98 22.77
C LEU A 60 -7.23 -23.74 23.99
N PRO A 61 -7.79 -23.24 25.11
CA PRO A 61 -7.05 -23.07 26.34
C PRO A 61 -6.72 -24.43 26.96
N GLU A 62 -5.50 -24.56 27.45
CA GLU A 62 -5.02 -25.72 28.20
C GLU A 62 -4.66 -25.30 29.62
N ILE A 63 -4.97 -26.14 30.61
CA ILE A 63 -4.56 -25.92 32.00
C ILE A 63 -3.31 -26.77 32.26
N THR A 64 -2.25 -26.13 32.73
CA THR A 64 -0.99 -26.81 33.07
C THR A 64 -1.07 -27.48 34.45
N GLU A 65 -0.09 -28.34 34.78
CA GLU A 65 0.00 -28.99 36.10
C GLU A 65 0.13 -28.00 37.26
N ASN A 66 0.66 -26.80 37.00
CA ASN A 66 0.76 -25.72 37.99
C ASN A 66 -0.54 -24.91 38.13
N GLY A 67 -1.56 -25.21 37.32
CA GLY A 67 -2.83 -24.49 37.28
C GLY A 67 -2.86 -23.28 36.34
N ASP A 68 -1.79 -23.00 35.60
CA ASP A 68 -1.77 -21.89 34.63
C ASP A 68 -2.65 -22.19 33.40
N ILE A 69 -3.32 -21.17 32.86
CA ILE A 69 -4.06 -21.26 31.60
C ILE A 69 -3.17 -20.77 30.45
N VAL A 70 -2.88 -21.65 29.51
CA VAL A 70 -2.05 -21.35 28.33
C VAL A 70 -2.93 -21.30 27.08
N ILE A 71 -2.86 -20.20 26.34
CA ILE A 71 -3.54 -20.01 25.07
C ILE A 71 -2.50 -19.82 23.97
N ARG A 72 -2.31 -20.86 23.14
CA ARG A 72 -1.27 -20.86 22.08
C ARG A 72 -1.79 -20.20 20.81
N ARG A 73 -0.90 -19.51 20.08
CA ARG A 73 -1.20 -19.04 18.71
C ARG A 73 -1.09 -20.22 17.75
N VAL A 74 -2.08 -20.37 16.86
CA VAL A 74 -2.10 -21.45 15.84
C VAL A 74 -1.01 -21.21 14.80
N ASP A 75 -0.83 -19.96 14.37
CA ASP A 75 0.17 -19.55 13.38
C ASP A 75 1.09 -18.47 13.98
N PRO A 76 2.12 -18.86 14.74
CA PRO A 76 3.04 -17.90 15.32
C PRO A 76 3.88 -17.26 14.22
N LYS A 77 3.65 -15.97 13.91
CA LYS A 77 4.62 -15.17 13.16
C LYS A 77 5.92 -15.10 13.98
N PRO A 78 7.10 -15.32 13.37
CA PRO A 78 8.37 -15.16 14.06
C PRO A 78 8.48 -13.70 14.53
N VAL A 79 8.39 -13.50 15.84
CA VAL A 79 8.67 -12.20 16.46
C VAL A 79 10.18 -12.20 16.71
N PRO A 80 10.93 -11.17 16.26
CA PRO A 80 12.33 -11.01 16.65
C PRO A 80 12.41 -11.03 18.18
N ASP A 81 13.33 -11.82 18.74
CA ASP A 81 13.45 -12.09 20.19
C ASP A 81 13.21 -10.82 21.03
N ALA A 82 11.98 -10.64 21.49
CA ALA A 82 11.66 -9.61 22.44
C ALA A 82 12.11 -10.14 23.81
N PRO A 83 12.95 -9.41 24.55
CA PRO A 83 13.38 -9.87 25.87
C PRO A 83 12.15 -10.14 26.73
N HIS A 84 11.96 -11.38 27.16
CA HIS A 84 10.93 -11.74 28.14
C HIS A 84 11.33 -11.21 29.52
N THR A 85 11.16 -9.92 29.78
CA THR A 85 11.13 -9.42 31.16
C THR A 85 9.83 -9.91 31.79
N ARG A 86 9.88 -11.04 32.51
CA ARG A 86 8.87 -11.35 33.51
C ARG A 86 8.86 -10.18 34.51
N PRO A 87 7.73 -9.47 34.71
CA PRO A 87 7.64 -8.56 35.84
C PRO A 87 7.82 -9.38 37.12
N SER A 88 8.82 -9.04 37.92
CA SER A 88 8.99 -9.58 39.26
C SER A 88 7.75 -9.23 40.08
N SER A 89 6.97 -10.24 40.48
CA SER A 89 5.74 -10.08 41.26
C SER A 89 6.05 -9.35 42.58
N PRO A 90 5.45 -8.17 42.86
CA PRO A 90 5.45 -7.58 44.19
C PRO A 90 4.14 -7.97 44.87
N GLY A 91 4.17 -8.93 45.80
CA GLY A 91 3.01 -9.20 46.64
C GLY A 91 2.90 -10.62 47.14
N GLY A 92 3.78 -11.00 48.08
CA GLY A 92 3.35 -11.90 49.12
C GLY A 92 2.40 -11.12 50.03
N VAL A 93 1.11 -11.48 50.05
CA VAL A 93 0.24 -11.10 51.15
C VAL A 93 0.50 -12.11 52.26
N ASP A 94 1.28 -11.73 53.26
CA ASP A 94 1.36 -12.47 54.52
C ASP A 94 0.00 -12.31 55.21
N LEU A 95 -0.77 -13.41 55.24
CA LEU A 95 -2.01 -13.57 56.01
C LEU A 95 -1.79 -14.62 57.10
#